data_AF-A0A922MHJ5-F1
#
_entry.id   AF-A0A922MHJ5-F1
#
_cell.length_a   1.000
_cell.length_b   1.000
_cell.length_c   1.000
_cell.angle_alpha   90.00
_cell.angle_beta   90.00
_cell.angle_gamma   90.00
#
_symmetry.space_group_name_H-M   'P 1'
#
loop_
_entity.id
_entity.type
_entity.pdbx_description
1 polymer ?
#
loop_
_entity_poly.entity_id
_entity_poly.type
_entity_poly.pdbx_seq_one_letter_code
_entity_poly.pdbx_strand_id
1 'polypeptide(L)'
;MEGYQPILEHQSVLTKEIEKININFRKDSASRKTPEYYINRLTTLDKLWKEFEDNHMKLLECEDHQYEYFSKNIYGYMKHYYVKTKEMISSCKEPKCTSFSLLIFEDYSFQREDLLGQQEANFRALERLINRINIENLEEKWELEDELKSLKHLWNVVDSIHLRLDNQLKGSNDVYEAKFQHIELSRNQKGFK
;
A
#
# COMPACT_ATOMS: atom_id res chain seq x y z
N MET A 1 -1.38 18.08 -30.79
CA MET A 1 -1.92 17.59 -29.51
C MET A 1 -3.12 16.64 -29.69
N GLU A 2 -3.18 15.83 -30.77
CA GLU A 2 -4.38 14.99 -31.06
C GLU A 2 -4.16 13.48 -30.95
N GLY A 3 -2.93 12.99 -30.73
CA GLY A 3 -2.62 11.56 -30.80
C GLY A 3 -3.12 10.70 -29.64
N TYR A 4 -3.12 11.24 -28.41
CA TYR A 4 -3.39 10.46 -27.18
C TYR A 4 -4.81 10.64 -26.63
N GLN A 5 -5.56 11.61 -27.13
CA GLN A 5 -6.94 11.87 -26.73
C GLN A 5 -7.84 10.61 -26.87
N PRO A 6 -7.78 9.83 -27.96
CA PRO A 6 -8.57 8.61 -28.08
C PRO A 6 -8.16 7.53 -27.05
N ILE A 7 -6.88 7.47 -26.67
CA ILE A 7 -6.38 6.53 -25.67
C ILE A 7 -6.87 6.92 -24.27
N LEU A 8 -6.91 8.22 -23.96
CA LEU A 8 -7.45 8.74 -22.70
C LEU A 8 -8.96 8.52 -22.59
N GLU A 9 -9.70 8.74 -23.67
CA GLU A 9 -11.14 8.41 -23.75
C GLU A 9 -11.37 6.92 -23.52
N HIS A 10 -10.54 6.07 -24.13
CA HIS A 10 -10.60 4.64 -23.92
C HIS A 10 -10.29 4.24 -22.47
N GLN A 11 -9.30 4.86 -21.82
CA GLN A 11 -9.02 4.64 -20.40
C GLN A 11 -10.21 5.00 -19.50
N SER A 12 -10.94 6.07 -19.82
CA SER A 12 -12.16 6.45 -19.10
C SER A 12 -13.27 5.41 -19.25
N VAL A 13 -13.40 4.82 -20.44
CA VAL A 13 -14.35 3.72 -20.70
C VAL A 13 -13.95 2.46 -19.92
N LEU A 14 -12.69 2.04 -20.02
CA LEU A 14 -12.17 0.84 -19.33
C LEU A 14 -12.30 0.96 -17.81
N THR A 15 -12.07 2.16 -17.26
CA THR A 15 -12.30 2.48 -15.84
C THR A 15 -13.72 2.12 -15.43
N LYS A 16 -14.72 2.63 -16.16
CA LYS A 16 -16.13 2.38 -15.88
C LYS A 16 -16.51 0.91 -16.03
N GLU A 17 -15.96 0.21 -17.01
CA GLU A 17 -16.23 -1.22 -17.20
C GLU A 17 -15.64 -2.08 -16.07
N ILE A 18 -14.41 -1.79 -15.63
CA ILE A 18 -13.79 -2.46 -14.47
C ILE A 18 -14.61 -2.20 -13.20
N GLU A 19 -15.07 -0.97 -12.97
CA GLU A 19 -15.94 -0.65 -11.83
C GLU A 19 -17.26 -1.41 -11.87
N LYS A 20 -17.87 -1.52 -13.05
CA LYS A 20 -19.12 -2.29 -13.26
C LYS A 20 -18.97 -3.76 -12.91
N ILE A 21 -17.81 -4.39 -13.16
CA ILE A 21 -17.58 -5.80 -12.79
C ILE A 21 -17.82 -5.99 -11.28
N ASN A 22 -17.23 -5.14 -10.45
CA ASN A 22 -17.38 -5.21 -9.00
C ASN A 22 -18.81 -4.86 -8.55
N ILE A 23 -19.41 -3.80 -9.10
CA ILE A 23 -20.79 -3.41 -8.76
C ILE A 23 -21.76 -4.54 -9.06
N ASN A 24 -21.64 -5.15 -10.23
CA ASN A 24 -22.50 -6.27 -10.62
C ASN A 24 -22.23 -7.49 -9.74
N PHE A 25 -20.97 -7.81 -9.47
CA PHE A 25 -20.62 -8.90 -8.56
C PHE A 25 -21.26 -8.74 -7.17
N ARG A 26 -21.28 -7.51 -6.63
CA ARG A 26 -21.88 -7.22 -5.32
C ARG A 26 -23.41 -7.31 -5.34
N LYS A 27 -24.05 -6.88 -6.44
CA LYS A 27 -25.51 -6.89 -6.60
C LYS A 27 -26.06 -8.25 -7.02
N ASP A 28 -25.24 -9.09 -7.64
CA ASP A 28 -25.68 -10.38 -8.13
C ASP A 28 -26.02 -11.34 -6.98
N SER A 29 -27.17 -12.02 -7.11
CA SER A 29 -27.69 -12.94 -6.09
C SER A 29 -26.77 -14.14 -5.91
N ALA A 30 -26.74 -14.71 -4.70
CA ALA A 30 -25.90 -15.87 -4.39
C ALA A 30 -26.15 -17.06 -5.34
N SER A 31 -27.39 -17.25 -5.81
CA SER A 31 -27.76 -18.28 -6.79
C SER A 31 -27.05 -18.17 -8.13
N ARG A 32 -26.58 -16.98 -8.52
CA ARG A 32 -25.84 -16.74 -9.78
C ARG A 32 -24.33 -16.93 -9.63
N LYS A 33 -23.82 -16.97 -8.39
CA LYS A 33 -22.39 -17.03 -8.09
C LYS A 33 -21.88 -18.47 -8.06
N THR A 34 -21.92 -19.11 -9.22
CA THR A 34 -21.40 -20.45 -9.45
C THR A 34 -19.88 -20.42 -9.72
N PRO A 35 -19.17 -21.56 -9.64
CA PRO A 35 -17.75 -21.65 -10.03
C PRO A 35 -17.48 -21.06 -11.42
N GLU A 36 -18.33 -21.38 -12.39
CA GLU A 36 -18.27 -20.88 -13.76
C GLU A 36 -18.47 -19.36 -13.84
N TYR A 37 -19.38 -18.81 -13.04
CA TYR A 37 -19.57 -17.37 -12.93
C TYR A 37 -18.32 -16.66 -12.41
N TYR A 38 -17.66 -17.19 -11.37
CA TYR A 38 -16.42 -16.62 -10.85
C TYR A 38 -15.30 -16.65 -11.89
N ILE A 39 -15.14 -17.77 -12.60
CA ILE A 39 -14.15 -17.92 -13.67
C ILE A 39 -14.39 -16.86 -14.75
N ASN A 40 -15.61 -16.79 -15.29
CA ASN A 40 -15.93 -15.85 -16.37
C ASN A 40 -15.76 -14.38 -15.95
N ARG A 41 -16.11 -14.04 -14.71
CA ARG A 41 -15.88 -12.69 -14.15
C ARG A 41 -14.41 -12.35 -14.01
N LEU A 42 -13.60 -13.27 -13.48
CA LEU A 42 -12.15 -13.08 -13.34
C LEU A 42 -11.48 -12.94 -14.71
N THR A 43 -11.82 -13.80 -15.67
CA THR A 43 -11.30 -13.73 -17.04
C THR A 43 -11.65 -12.41 -17.71
N THR A 44 -12.89 -11.93 -17.54
CA THR A 44 -13.32 -10.63 -18.09
C THR A 44 -12.57 -9.48 -17.42
N LEU A 45 -12.42 -9.52 -16.10
CA LEU A 45 -11.70 -8.51 -15.33
C LEU A 45 -10.22 -8.43 -15.74
N ASP A 46 -9.55 -9.58 -15.89
CA ASP A 46 -8.15 -9.67 -16.31
C ASP A 46 -7.95 -9.16 -17.74
N LYS A 47 -8.89 -9.46 -18.65
CA LYS A 47 -8.83 -8.93 -20.03
C LYS A 47 -8.92 -7.40 -20.05
N LEU A 48 -9.89 -6.83 -19.32
CA LEU A 48 -10.08 -5.38 -19.24
C LEU A 48 -8.88 -4.69 -18.58
N TRP A 49 -8.30 -5.31 -17.53
CA TRP A 49 -7.11 -4.78 -16.88
C TRP A 49 -5.89 -4.78 -17.79
N LYS A 50 -5.65 -5.88 -18.52
CA LYS A 50 -4.56 -5.96 -19.48
C LYS A 50 -4.65 -4.86 -20.53
N GLU A 51 -5.83 -4.64 -21.08
CA GLU A 51 -6.07 -3.58 -22.07
C GLU A 51 -5.86 -2.17 -21.48
N PHE A 52 -6.29 -1.96 -20.24
CA PHE A 52 -6.04 -0.72 -19.49
C PHE A 52 -4.54 -0.48 -19.25
N GLU A 53 -3.80 -1.52 -18.90
CA GLU A 53 -2.36 -1.48 -18.67
C GLU A 53 -1.59 -1.22 -19.98
N ASP A 54 -1.92 -1.92 -21.06
CA ASP A 54 -1.33 -1.71 -22.38
C ASP A 54 -1.54 -0.26 -22.86
N ASN A 55 -2.73 0.32 -22.61
CA ASN A 55 -3.00 1.72 -22.89
C ASN A 55 -2.22 2.68 -21.98
N HIS A 56 -2.04 2.33 -20.70
CA HIS A 56 -1.22 3.12 -19.79
C HIS A 56 0.23 3.18 -20.25
N MET A 57 0.80 2.04 -20.69
CA MET A 57 2.17 1.99 -21.21
C MET A 57 2.35 2.92 -22.43
N LYS A 58 1.37 2.93 -23.36
CA LYS A 58 1.38 3.87 -24.49
C LYS A 58 1.27 5.33 -24.06
N LEU A 59 0.52 5.63 -23.00
CA LEU A 59 0.40 6.98 -22.46
C LEU A 59 1.70 7.45 -21.78
N LEU A 60 2.50 6.55 -21.21
CA LEU A 60 3.81 6.89 -20.63
C LEU A 60 4.85 7.29 -21.69
N GLU A 61 4.66 6.86 -22.94
CA GLU A 61 5.48 7.33 -24.07
C GLU A 61 5.15 8.77 -24.50
N CYS A 62 4.11 9.37 -23.92
CA CYS A 62 3.75 10.77 -24.16
C CYS A 62 4.63 11.70 -23.32
N GLU A 63 5.25 12.70 -23.95
CA GLU A 63 6.05 13.71 -23.24
C GLU A 63 5.17 14.67 -22.41
N ASP A 64 3.89 14.82 -22.78
CA ASP A 64 2.96 15.77 -22.15
C ASP A 64 2.12 15.11 -21.04
N HIS A 65 2.57 15.28 -19.80
CA HIS A 65 1.93 14.73 -18.60
C HIS A 65 0.88 15.67 -17.98
N GLN A 66 0.44 16.70 -18.70
CA GLN A 66 -0.55 17.68 -18.21
C GLN A 66 -1.98 17.12 -18.11
N TYR A 67 -2.21 15.87 -18.54
CA TYR A 67 -3.53 15.25 -18.49
C TYR A 67 -3.97 14.89 -17.06
N GLU A 68 -5.26 15.12 -16.77
CA GLU A 68 -5.91 14.78 -15.50
C GLU A 68 -5.68 13.32 -15.07
N TYR A 69 -5.54 12.43 -16.05
CA TYR A 69 -5.22 11.02 -15.85
C TYR A 69 -3.96 10.80 -14.98
N PHE A 70 -2.91 11.60 -15.21
CA PHE A 70 -1.66 11.51 -14.45
C PHE A 70 -1.75 12.27 -13.13
N SER A 71 -2.29 13.49 -13.13
CA SER A 71 -2.38 14.30 -11.91
C SER A 71 -3.27 13.67 -10.83
N LYS A 72 -4.30 12.91 -11.23
CA LYS A 72 -5.16 12.15 -10.30
C LYS A 72 -4.69 10.73 -10.02
N ASN A 73 -3.53 10.31 -10.55
CA ASN A 73 -2.99 8.95 -10.42
C ASN A 73 -4.05 7.86 -10.73
N ILE A 74 -4.74 8.01 -11.87
CA ILE A 74 -5.83 7.12 -12.25
C ILE A 74 -5.35 5.67 -12.39
N TYR A 75 -4.14 5.45 -12.91
CA TYR A 75 -3.55 4.11 -12.99
C TYR A 75 -3.38 3.47 -11.61
N GLY A 76 -2.80 4.18 -10.64
CA GLY A 76 -2.63 3.66 -9.28
C GLY A 76 -3.96 3.32 -8.61
N TYR A 77 -4.94 4.21 -8.71
CA TYR A 77 -6.29 3.97 -8.21
C TYR A 77 -6.92 2.72 -8.84
N MET A 78 -6.86 2.60 -10.17
CA MET A 78 -7.46 1.48 -10.89
C MET A 78 -6.73 0.16 -10.65
N LYS A 79 -5.41 0.18 -10.48
CA LYS A 79 -4.61 -1.01 -10.12
C LYS A 79 -5.06 -1.56 -8.77
N HIS A 80 -5.16 -0.70 -7.76
CA HIS A 80 -5.64 -1.08 -6.45
C HIS A 80 -7.10 -1.60 -6.51
N TYR A 81 -7.98 -0.94 -7.27
CA TYR A 81 -9.37 -1.37 -7.44
C TYR A 81 -9.49 -2.74 -8.11
N TYR A 82 -8.69 -2.98 -9.17
CA TYR A 82 -8.61 -4.25 -9.87
C TYR A 82 -8.17 -5.37 -8.93
N VAL A 83 -7.06 -5.20 -8.20
CA VAL A 83 -6.53 -6.20 -7.26
C VAL A 83 -7.59 -6.54 -6.21
N LYS A 84 -8.16 -5.52 -5.57
CA LYS A 84 -9.21 -5.69 -4.55
C LYS A 84 -10.44 -6.44 -5.09
N THR A 85 -10.86 -6.13 -6.32
CA THR A 85 -12.00 -6.81 -6.96
C THR A 85 -11.66 -8.26 -7.28
N LYS A 86 -10.46 -8.52 -7.80
CA LYS A 86 -9.96 -9.86 -8.10
C LYS A 86 -9.89 -10.73 -6.84
N GLU A 87 -9.38 -10.18 -5.75
CA GLU A 87 -9.35 -10.83 -4.43
C GLU A 87 -10.75 -11.17 -3.92
N MET A 88 -11.67 -10.22 -4.00
CA MET A 88 -13.05 -10.41 -3.55
C MET A 88 -13.74 -11.55 -4.31
N ILE A 89 -13.56 -11.62 -5.63
CA ILE A 89 -14.15 -12.66 -6.47
C ILE A 89 -13.44 -14.01 -6.24
N SER A 90 -12.12 -14.01 -6.11
CA SER A 90 -11.31 -15.22 -5.91
C SER A 90 -11.53 -15.86 -4.54
N SER A 91 -11.70 -15.05 -3.50
CA SER A 91 -12.03 -15.51 -2.14
C SER A 91 -13.39 -16.21 -2.06
N CYS A 92 -14.27 -15.98 -3.05
CA CYS A 92 -15.55 -16.68 -3.15
C CYS A 92 -15.50 -17.96 -4.00
N LYS A 93 -14.39 -18.22 -4.72
CA LYS A 93 -14.25 -19.34 -5.67
C LYS A 93 -13.84 -20.66 -5.01
N GLU A 94 -13.15 -20.64 -3.87
CA GLU A 94 -12.65 -21.87 -3.22
C GLU A 94 -12.93 -21.93 -1.71
N PRO A 95 -13.28 -23.12 -1.16
CA PRO A 95 -12.97 -23.42 0.23
C PRO A 95 -11.44 -23.60 0.34
N LYS A 96 -10.75 -22.59 0.90
CA LYS A 96 -9.32 -22.56 1.31
C LYS A 96 -8.41 -23.64 0.67
N CYS A 97 -7.70 -23.36 -0.45
CA CYS A 97 -6.61 -24.24 -0.91
C CYS A 97 -5.40 -23.51 -1.56
N THR A 98 -4.30 -23.51 -0.82
CA THR A 98 -2.84 -23.51 -1.09
C THR A 98 -2.20 -22.93 -2.38
N SER A 99 -2.81 -22.85 -3.56
CA SER A 99 -2.08 -22.35 -4.76
C SER A 99 -1.98 -20.81 -4.83
N PHE A 100 -2.99 -20.12 -4.27
CA PHE A 100 -3.00 -18.67 -4.04
C PHE A 100 -1.88 -18.20 -3.08
N SER A 101 -1.34 -19.12 -2.28
CA SER A 101 -0.30 -18.83 -1.29
C SER A 101 1.03 -18.39 -1.90
N LEU A 102 1.37 -18.81 -3.13
CA LEU A 102 2.70 -18.54 -3.72
C LEU A 102 2.82 -17.12 -4.30
N LEU A 103 1.78 -16.65 -5.00
CA LEU A 103 1.73 -15.28 -5.53
C LEU A 103 1.47 -14.24 -4.43
N ILE A 104 0.67 -14.60 -3.41
CA ILE A 104 0.57 -13.83 -2.16
C ILE A 104 1.92 -13.78 -1.47
N PHE A 105 2.67 -14.89 -1.40
CA PHE A 105 3.94 -14.90 -0.70
C PHE A 105 4.94 -13.93 -1.34
N GLU A 106 5.03 -13.86 -2.68
CA GLU A 106 5.93 -12.91 -3.35
C GLU A 106 5.49 -11.45 -3.16
N ASP A 107 4.21 -11.10 -3.34
CA ASP A 107 3.74 -9.71 -3.19
C ASP A 107 3.71 -9.24 -1.72
N TYR A 108 3.32 -10.11 -0.78
CA TYR A 108 3.46 -9.82 0.66
C TYR A 108 4.92 -9.85 1.10
N SER A 109 5.81 -10.62 0.47
CA SER A 109 7.25 -10.53 0.75
C SER A 109 7.77 -9.17 0.30
N PHE A 110 7.39 -8.69 -0.88
CA PHE A 110 7.82 -7.38 -1.39
C PHE A 110 7.28 -6.22 -0.53
N GLN A 111 5.99 -6.24 -0.16
CA GLN A 111 5.42 -5.23 0.74
C GLN A 111 6.02 -5.30 2.15
N ARG A 112 6.36 -6.49 2.65
CA ARG A 112 7.07 -6.65 3.93
C ARG A 112 8.49 -6.10 3.87
N GLU A 113 9.23 -6.39 2.80
CA GLU A 113 10.59 -5.89 2.59
C GLU A 113 10.61 -4.35 2.50
N ASP A 114 9.63 -3.77 1.80
CA ASP A 114 9.45 -2.31 1.70
C ASP A 114 9.12 -1.68 3.07
N LEU A 115 8.21 -2.28 3.85
CA LEU A 115 7.88 -1.82 5.20
C LEU A 115 9.05 -1.96 6.20
N LEU A 116 9.85 -3.02 6.07
CA LEU A 116 11.07 -3.20 6.87
C LEU A 116 12.13 -2.15 6.50
N GLY A 117 12.31 -1.87 5.20
CA GLY A 117 13.19 -0.80 4.73
C GLY A 117 12.76 0.58 5.24
N GLN A 118 11.45 0.87 5.20
CA GLN A 118 10.90 2.10 5.78
C GLN A 118 11.14 2.18 7.29
N GLN A 119 10.99 1.06 8.02
CA GLN A 119 11.33 1.04 9.44
C GLN A 119 12.80 1.28 9.70
N GLU A 120 13.71 0.66 8.96
CA GLU A 120 15.13 0.91 9.15
C GLU A 120 15.52 2.37 8.89
N ALA A 121 14.85 3.04 7.95
CA ALA A 121 15.04 4.47 7.71
C ALA A 121 14.50 5.31 8.88
N ASN A 122 13.32 4.98 9.39
CA ASN A 122 12.68 5.68 10.52
C ASN A 122 13.44 5.48 11.84
N PHE A 123 13.92 4.26 12.10
CA PHE A 123 14.80 3.94 13.22
C PHE A 123 16.08 4.76 13.17
N ARG A 124 16.76 4.81 12.01
CA ARG A 124 17.94 5.66 11.83
C ARG A 124 17.63 7.14 12.04
N ALA A 125 16.47 7.62 11.58
CA ALA A 125 16.05 9.00 11.80
C ALA A 125 15.77 9.29 13.28
N LEU A 126 15.13 8.35 13.98
CA LEU A 126 14.79 8.47 15.39
C LEU A 126 16.04 8.38 16.28
N GLU A 127 16.98 7.47 15.99
CA GLU A 127 18.27 7.41 16.68
C GLU A 127 19.07 8.70 16.51
N ARG A 128 19.10 9.26 15.29
CA ARG A 128 19.71 10.57 15.04
C ARG A 128 19.06 11.67 15.87
N LEU A 129 17.73 11.65 15.96
CA LEU A 129 16.98 12.62 16.77
C LEU A 129 17.29 12.46 18.26
N ILE A 130 17.23 11.24 18.79
CA ILE A 130 17.52 10.91 20.20
C ILE A 130 18.96 11.28 20.57
N ASN A 131 19.92 11.07 19.67
CA ASN A 131 21.32 11.44 19.85
C ASN A 131 21.55 12.95 19.72
N ARG A 132 20.75 13.64 18.88
CA ARG A 132 20.79 15.10 18.74
C ARG A 132 20.24 15.81 19.97
N ILE A 133 19.19 15.27 20.58
CA ILE A 133 18.56 15.85 21.77
C ILE A 133 19.50 15.69 22.96
N ASN A 134 20.28 16.75 23.22
CA ASN A 134 21.04 16.94 24.44
C ASN A 134 20.24 17.81 25.41
N ILE A 135 19.52 17.17 26.32
CA ILE A 135 18.62 17.83 27.29
C ILE A 135 19.39 18.85 28.16
N GLU A 136 20.68 18.64 28.38
CA GLU A 136 21.54 19.53 29.18
C GLU A 136 21.85 20.88 28.48
N ASN A 137 21.71 20.94 27.15
CA ASN A 137 21.95 22.15 26.35
C ASN A 137 20.67 22.87 25.92
N LEU A 138 19.48 22.34 26.28
CA LEU A 138 18.20 22.95 25.94
C LEU A 138 17.77 23.86 27.10
N GLU A 139 18.03 25.15 26.98
CA GLU A 139 17.76 26.15 28.03
C GLU A 139 16.33 26.70 27.93
N GLU A 140 15.75 26.72 26.73
CA GLU A 140 14.46 27.35 26.49
C GLU A 140 13.31 26.34 26.35
N LYS A 141 12.19 26.62 27.03
CA LYS A 141 11.00 25.75 27.07
C LYS A 141 10.46 25.40 25.67
N TRP A 142 10.53 26.33 24.72
CA TRP A 142 10.03 26.08 23.37
C TRP A 142 10.91 25.10 22.59
N GLU A 143 12.23 25.09 22.81
CA GLU A 143 13.16 24.16 22.16
C GLU A 143 12.88 22.72 22.62
N LEU A 144 12.62 22.57 23.93
CA LEU A 144 12.15 21.30 24.51
C LEU A 144 10.81 20.87 23.90
N GLU A 145 9.84 21.79 23.76
CA GLU A 145 8.54 21.47 23.17
C GLU A 145 8.62 21.10 21.68
N ASP A 146 9.53 21.72 20.93
CA ASP A 146 9.71 21.46 19.49
C ASP A 146 10.41 20.12 19.23
N GLU A 147 11.48 19.83 19.98
CA GLU A 147 12.15 18.54 19.93
C GLU A 147 11.21 17.41 20.41
N LEU A 148 10.35 17.68 21.41
CA LEU A 148 9.34 16.74 21.89
C LEU A 148 8.23 16.50 20.86
N LYS A 149 7.78 17.52 20.12
CA LYS A 149 6.84 17.35 19.01
C LYS A 149 7.46 16.51 17.88
N SER A 150 8.72 16.78 17.55
CA SER A 150 9.47 16.04 16.54
C SER A 150 9.62 14.56 16.93
N LEU A 151 9.95 14.31 18.20
CA LEU A 151 10.06 12.96 18.75
C LEU A 151 8.73 12.21 18.74
N LYS A 152 7.64 12.85 19.17
CA LYS A 152 6.28 12.28 19.13
C LYS A 152 5.83 11.97 17.71
N HIS A 153 6.11 12.88 16.77
CA HIS A 153 5.74 12.69 15.37
C HIS A 153 6.47 11.47 14.77
N LEU A 154 7.79 11.39 14.93
CA LEU A 154 8.56 10.25 14.42
C LEU A 154 8.20 8.94 15.13
N TRP A 155 7.93 8.98 16.43
CA TRP A 155 7.45 7.81 17.16
C TRP A 155 6.11 7.30 16.61
N ASN A 156 5.15 8.19 16.35
CA ASN A 156 3.85 7.79 15.81
C ASN A 156 3.97 7.13 14.42
N VAL A 157 4.93 7.59 13.60
CA VAL A 157 5.25 6.94 12.31
C VAL A 157 5.82 5.55 12.53
N VAL A 158 6.78 5.42 13.46
CA VAL A 158 7.37 4.13 13.84
C VAL A 158 6.30 3.17 14.41
N ASP A 159 5.46 3.62 15.31
CA ASP A 159 4.40 2.82 15.95
C ASP A 159 3.35 2.37 14.92
N SER A 160 2.94 3.27 14.02
CA SER A 160 1.99 2.94 12.95
C SER A 160 2.54 1.85 12.01
N ILE A 161 3.82 1.93 11.61
CA ILE A 161 4.43 0.91 10.76
C ILE A 161 4.70 -0.37 11.54
N HIS A 162 5.06 -0.29 12.81
CA HIS A 162 5.23 -1.47 13.68
C HIS A 162 3.92 -2.25 13.81
N LEU A 163 2.80 -1.58 14.11
CA LEU A 163 1.47 -2.21 14.13
C LEU A 163 1.11 -2.86 12.79
N ARG A 164 1.52 -2.24 11.67
CA ARG A 164 1.29 -2.81 10.33
C ARG A 164 2.15 -4.05 10.08
N LEU A 165 3.42 -4.03 10.50
CA LEU A 165 4.33 -5.17 10.44
C LEU A 165 3.91 -6.31 11.37
N ASP A 166 3.39 -6.01 12.56
CA ASP A 166 3.02 -7.01 13.56
C ASP A 166 1.82 -7.86 13.09
N ASN A 167 0.85 -7.19 12.45
CA ASN A 167 -0.25 -7.83 11.72
C ASN A 167 0.23 -8.75 10.58
N GLN A 168 1.39 -8.45 9.97
CA GLN A 168 1.96 -9.21 8.85
C GLN A 168 2.95 -10.30 9.28
N LEU A 169 3.67 -10.10 10.39
CA LEU A 169 4.76 -10.96 10.84
C LEU A 169 4.32 -11.97 11.89
N LYS A 170 3.24 -11.73 12.66
CA LYS A 170 2.78 -12.60 13.77
C LYS A 170 3.94 -13.12 14.64
N GLY A 171 4.97 -12.30 14.89
CA GLY A 171 6.17 -12.68 15.64
C GLY A 171 7.23 -13.50 14.89
N SER A 172 7.33 -13.41 13.55
CA SER A 172 8.28 -14.23 12.75
C SER A 172 9.65 -13.57 12.48
N ASN A 173 9.97 -12.41 13.07
CA ASN A 173 11.26 -11.71 12.84
C ASN A 173 11.86 -11.20 14.15
N ASP A 174 12.56 -12.10 14.85
CA ASP A 174 13.21 -11.83 16.15
C ASP A 174 14.26 -10.70 16.08
N VAL A 175 14.92 -10.52 14.93
CA VAL A 175 15.94 -9.48 14.73
C VAL A 175 15.31 -8.08 14.67
N TYR A 176 14.16 -7.96 14.01
CA TYR A 176 13.40 -6.70 13.97
C TYR A 176 12.85 -6.36 15.35
N GLU A 177 12.28 -7.34 16.05
CA GLU A 177 11.68 -7.15 17.37
C GLU A 177 12.72 -6.69 18.40
N ALA A 178 13.92 -7.28 18.38
CA ALA A 178 15.04 -6.84 19.22
C ALA A 178 15.47 -5.38 18.92
N LYS A 179 15.46 -4.96 17.64
CA LYS A 179 15.75 -3.56 17.26
C LYS A 179 14.66 -2.60 17.74
N PHE A 180 13.39 -2.97 17.61
CA PHE A 180 12.28 -2.14 18.09
C PHE A 180 12.36 -1.94 19.61
N GLN A 181 12.58 -3.02 20.36
CA GLN A 181 12.76 -2.96 21.82
C GLN A 181 13.96 -2.08 22.22
N HIS A 182 15.07 -2.15 21.47
CA HIS A 182 16.23 -1.29 21.73
C HIS A 182 15.90 0.21 21.57
N ILE A 183 15.13 0.55 20.54
CA ILE A 183 14.73 1.93 20.25
C ILE A 183 13.68 2.43 21.24
N GLU A 184 12.74 1.57 21.63
CA GLU A 184 11.76 1.86 22.68
C GLU A 184 12.46 2.14 24.02
N LEU A 185 13.43 1.31 24.41
CA LEU A 185 14.24 1.51 25.60
C LEU A 185 15.03 2.83 25.53
N SER A 186 15.64 3.12 24.38
CA SER A 186 16.41 4.35 24.18
C SER A 186 15.53 5.61 24.28
N ARG A 187 14.29 5.55 23.76
CA ARG A 187 13.30 6.62 23.93
C ARG A 187 12.89 6.78 25.40
N ASN A 188 12.65 5.66 26.09
CA ASN A 188 12.19 5.67 27.48
C ASN A 188 13.28 6.14 28.46
N GLN A 189 14.57 5.88 28.17
CA GLN A 189 15.71 6.38 28.95
C GLN A 189 15.84 7.91 28.93
N LYS A 190 15.31 8.57 27.89
CA LYS A 190 15.28 10.05 27.80
C LYS A 190 14.15 10.70 28.62
N GLY A 191 13.38 9.92 29.39
CA GLY A 191 12.44 10.45 30.39
C GLY A 191 11.05 10.86 29.86
N PHE A 192 10.70 10.49 28.62
CA PHE A 192 9.41 10.83 28.02
C PHE A 192 8.36 9.76 28.34
N LYS A 193 7.64 9.93 29.46
CA LYS A 193 6.34 9.28 29.74
C LYS A 193 5.18 10.23 29.43
#